data_AF-A0A6P0KH70-F1
#
_entry.id   AF-A0A6P0KH70-F1
#
_cell.length_a   1.000
_cell.length_b   1.000
_cell.length_c   1.000
_cell.angle_alpha   90.00
_cell.angle_beta   90.00
_cell.angle_gamma   90.00
#
_symmetry.space_group_name_H-M   'P 1'
#
loop_
_entity.id
_entity.type
_entity.pdbx_description
1 polymer ?
#
loop_
_entity_poly.entity_id
_entity_poly.type
_entity_poly.pdbx_seq_one_letter_code
_entity_poly.pdbx_strand_id
1 'polypeptide(L)'
;GEVTKFLVYNARKRQEGGDRADTYFTRTECVAGVQDMRFQELMPDVMHWLGITRIDQFVSMSHLKYDAVVSSGIEIVERISIPEDLIPADAQVEMKAKKAAGYYTEGEVPDDEVLAQTIGRQYEEDTE
;
A
#
# COMPACT_ATOMS: atom_id res chain seq x y z
N GLY A 1 1.61 4.93 -15.12
CA GLY A 1 2.81 4.28 -15.71
C GLY A 1 4.05 4.62 -14.92
N GLU A 2 5.24 4.15 -15.32
CA GLU A 2 6.49 4.34 -14.57
C GLU A 2 6.85 5.82 -14.37
N VAL A 3 6.66 6.66 -15.40
CA VAL A 3 6.86 8.12 -15.30
C VAL A 3 5.95 8.76 -14.26
N THR A 4 4.66 8.41 -14.25
CA THR A 4 3.69 8.89 -13.25
C THR A 4 4.13 8.54 -11.83
N LYS A 5 4.71 7.35 -11.63
CA LYS A 5 5.21 6.90 -10.32
C LYS A 5 6.33 7.82 -9.82
N PHE A 6 7.27 8.20 -10.69
CA PHE A 6 8.32 9.16 -10.33
C PHE A 6 7.77 10.55 -10.01
N LEU A 7 6.76 11.01 -10.75
CA LEU A 7 6.09 12.28 -10.46
C LEU A 7 5.41 12.26 -9.08
N VAL A 8 4.69 11.18 -8.74
CA VAL A 8 4.07 11.00 -7.42
C VAL A 8 5.12 10.99 -6.31
N TYR A 9 6.21 10.24 -6.48
CA TYR A 9 7.28 10.19 -5.48
C TYR A 9 7.94 11.55 -5.26
N ASN A 10 8.20 12.31 -6.33
CA ASN A 10 8.74 13.66 -6.22
C ASN A 10 7.75 14.63 -5.57
N ALA A 11 6.47 14.56 -5.93
CA ALA A 11 5.43 15.40 -5.35
C ALA A 11 5.24 15.13 -3.85
N ARG A 12 5.26 13.86 -3.44
CA ARG A 12 5.18 13.46 -2.02
C ARG A 12 6.38 13.92 -1.22
N LYS A 13 7.59 13.79 -1.76
CA LYS A 13 8.80 14.22 -1.05
C LYS A 13 8.96 15.74 -0.96
N ARG A 14 8.50 16.49 -1.97
CA ARG A 14 8.67 17.95 -2.06
C ARG A 14 7.49 18.77 -1.52
N GLN A 15 6.45 18.12 -0.98
CA GLN A 15 5.36 18.86 -0.35
C GLN A 15 5.82 19.53 0.95
N GLU A 16 5.11 20.58 1.35
CA GLU A 16 5.28 21.18 2.67
C GLU A 16 5.06 20.14 3.77
N GLY A 17 6.01 20.02 4.71
CA GLY A 17 6.01 19.01 5.76
C GLY A 17 6.57 17.63 5.37
N GLY A 18 7.09 17.47 4.15
CA GLY A 18 7.73 16.21 3.70
C GLY A 18 6.74 15.09 3.37
N ASP A 19 7.22 13.86 3.22
CA ASP A 19 6.36 12.71 2.87
C ASP A 19 5.53 12.27 4.09
N ARG A 20 4.24 12.62 4.13
CA ARG A 20 3.36 12.38 5.29
C ARG A 20 2.33 11.30 5.00
N ALA A 21 1.99 10.49 6.01
CA ALA A 21 1.09 9.35 5.82
C ALA A 21 -0.36 9.77 5.57
N ASP A 22 -0.82 10.84 6.23
CA ASP A 22 -2.16 11.42 6.06
C ASP A 22 -2.46 11.91 4.64
N THR A 23 -1.43 12.38 3.93
CA THR A 23 -1.54 12.92 2.56
C THR A 23 -1.15 11.92 1.47
N TYR A 24 -0.80 10.67 1.85
CA TYR A 24 -0.25 9.66 0.95
C TYR A 24 -1.12 9.42 -0.30
N PHE A 25 -2.42 9.14 -0.10
CA PHE A 25 -3.34 8.84 -1.20
C PHE A 25 -3.72 10.09 -1.99
N THR A 26 -3.98 11.19 -1.29
CA THR A 26 -4.31 12.49 -1.91
C THR A 26 -3.22 12.94 -2.88
N ARG A 27 -1.94 12.76 -2.55
CA ARG A 27 -0.85 13.12 -3.47
C ARG A 27 -0.75 12.22 -4.69
N THR A 28 -1.10 10.96 -4.53
CA THR A 28 -1.19 10.05 -5.66
C THR A 28 -2.32 10.50 -6.60
N GLU A 29 -3.49 10.80 -6.04
CA GLU A 29 -4.66 11.27 -6.78
C GLU A 29 -4.43 12.61 -7.48
N CYS A 30 -3.78 13.58 -6.83
CA CYS A 30 -3.44 14.88 -7.44
C CYS A 30 -2.60 14.76 -8.73
N VAL A 31 -1.73 13.75 -8.81
CA VAL A 31 -0.81 13.57 -9.94
C VAL A 31 -1.35 12.57 -10.96
N ALA A 32 -1.95 11.48 -10.50
CA ALA A 32 -2.41 10.37 -11.33
C ALA A 32 -3.90 10.45 -11.69
N GLY A 33 -4.68 11.33 -11.05
CA GLY A 33 -6.13 11.48 -11.19
C GLY A 33 -6.95 10.44 -10.43
N VAL A 34 -6.33 9.35 -9.96
CA VAL A 34 -6.94 8.28 -9.16
C VAL A 34 -5.93 7.72 -8.16
N GLN A 35 -6.40 7.08 -7.10
CA GLN A 35 -5.55 6.49 -6.06
C GLN A 35 -4.94 5.13 -6.49
N ASP A 36 -5.66 4.36 -7.30
CA ASP A 36 -5.18 3.11 -7.89
C ASP A 36 -5.70 2.98 -9.34
N MET A 37 -4.80 2.68 -10.28
CA MET A 37 -5.14 2.47 -11.69
C MET A 37 -5.23 0.98 -12.07
N ARG A 38 -4.96 0.07 -11.13
CA ARG A 38 -4.91 -1.37 -11.39
C ARG A 38 -6.30 -1.99 -11.34
N PHE A 39 -6.55 -2.94 -12.23
CA PHE A 39 -7.71 -3.83 -12.19
C PHE A 39 -7.34 -5.07 -11.37
N GLN A 40 -7.64 -5.04 -10.07
CA GLN A 40 -7.28 -6.14 -9.16
C GLN A 40 -8.09 -7.40 -9.47
N GLU A 41 -9.26 -7.23 -10.07
CA GLU A 41 -10.20 -8.28 -10.48
C GLU A 41 -9.62 -9.23 -11.53
N LEU A 42 -8.57 -8.82 -12.27
CA LEU A 42 -7.87 -9.67 -13.23
C LEU A 42 -6.77 -10.53 -12.57
N MET A 43 -6.40 -10.24 -11.32
CA MET A 43 -5.34 -10.97 -10.61
C MET A 43 -5.64 -12.47 -10.45
N PRO A 44 -6.88 -12.91 -10.15
CA PRO A 44 -7.19 -14.33 -9.97
C PRO A 44 -7.15 -15.15 -11.27
N ASP A 45 -7.15 -14.53 -12.46
CA ASP A 45 -7.23 -15.26 -13.74
C ASP A 45 -6.09 -16.28 -13.91
N VAL A 46 -4.87 -15.91 -13.52
CA VAL A 46 -3.72 -16.82 -13.57
C VAL A 46 -3.87 -17.95 -12.55
N MET A 47 -4.50 -17.69 -11.40
CA MET A 47 -4.75 -18.70 -10.38
C MET A 47 -5.77 -19.72 -10.88
N HIS A 48 -6.85 -19.25 -11.51
CA HIS A 48 -7.84 -20.09 -12.18
C HIS A 48 -7.24 -20.91 -13.31
N TRP A 49 -6.37 -20.30 -14.11
CA TRP A 49 -5.66 -21.00 -15.19
C TRP A 49 -4.80 -22.16 -14.66
N LEU A 50 -4.18 -21.98 -13.48
CA LEU A 50 -3.41 -23.03 -12.80
C LEU A 50 -4.29 -24.05 -12.04
N GLY A 51 -5.62 -23.87 -12.03
CA GLY A 51 -6.55 -24.74 -11.31
C GLY A 51 -6.52 -24.57 -9.78
N ILE A 52 -6.02 -23.43 -9.28
CA ILE A 52 -6.00 -23.13 -7.85
C ILE A 52 -7.43 -22.85 -7.37
N THR A 53 -7.88 -23.59 -6.38
CA THR A 53 -9.20 -23.43 -5.74
C THR A 53 -9.12 -23.02 -4.28
N ARG A 54 -7.93 -23.17 -3.68
CA ARG A 54 -7.65 -22.88 -2.27
C ARG A 54 -6.22 -22.40 -2.10
N ILE A 55 -6.03 -21.40 -1.25
CA ILE A 55 -4.74 -20.87 -0.81
C ILE A 55 -4.71 -20.99 0.71
N ASP A 56 -3.85 -21.87 1.22
CA ASP A 56 -3.71 -22.03 2.67
C ASP A 56 -3.09 -20.79 3.32
N GLN A 57 -2.09 -20.19 2.67
CA GLN A 57 -1.38 -19.03 3.19
C GLN A 57 -1.35 -17.88 2.18
N PHE A 58 -2.19 -16.88 2.40
CA PHE A 58 -2.26 -15.68 1.58
C PHE A 58 -1.38 -14.58 2.15
N VAL A 59 -0.17 -14.44 1.60
CA VAL A 59 0.82 -13.43 2.00
C VAL A 59 0.47 -12.07 1.38
N SER A 60 -0.57 -11.43 1.92
CA SER A 60 -0.91 -10.07 1.55
C SER A 60 -1.77 -9.35 2.59
N MET A 61 -1.37 -8.11 2.87
CA MET A 61 -2.13 -7.20 3.71
C MET A 61 -3.22 -6.43 2.94
N SER A 62 -3.20 -6.43 1.60
CA SER A 62 -4.17 -5.66 0.81
C SER A 62 -5.56 -6.28 0.86
N HIS A 63 -6.57 -5.51 1.29
CA HIS A 63 -7.97 -5.94 1.21
C HIS A 63 -8.40 -6.12 -0.25
N LEU A 64 -8.06 -5.20 -1.16
CA LEU A 64 -8.39 -5.30 -2.59
C LEU A 64 -7.95 -6.63 -3.22
N LYS A 65 -6.74 -7.10 -2.89
CA LYS A 65 -6.25 -8.39 -3.39
C LYS A 65 -7.01 -9.56 -2.78
N TYR A 66 -7.27 -9.51 -1.48
CA TYR A 66 -8.05 -10.54 -0.80
C TYR A 66 -9.45 -10.65 -1.39
N ASP A 67 -10.14 -9.52 -1.53
CA ASP A 67 -11.50 -9.43 -2.05
C ASP A 67 -11.57 -9.95 -3.49
N ALA A 68 -10.61 -9.58 -4.35
CA ALA A 68 -10.54 -10.08 -5.72
C ALA A 68 -10.41 -11.61 -5.77
N VAL A 69 -9.56 -12.22 -4.92
CA VAL A 69 -9.37 -13.67 -4.89
C VAL A 69 -10.62 -14.40 -4.38
N VAL A 70 -11.15 -13.97 -3.24
CA VAL A 70 -12.32 -14.63 -2.61
C VAL A 70 -13.57 -14.47 -3.47
N SER A 71 -13.82 -13.28 -4.03
CA SER A 71 -14.96 -13.04 -4.93
C SER A 71 -14.89 -13.86 -6.22
N SER A 72 -13.69 -14.26 -6.65
CA SER A 72 -13.50 -15.16 -7.79
C SER A 72 -13.74 -16.65 -7.47
N GLY A 73 -14.05 -16.99 -6.21
CA GLY A 73 -14.36 -18.36 -5.77
C GLY A 73 -13.18 -19.17 -5.22
N ILE A 74 -12.02 -18.55 -4.99
CA ILE A 74 -10.86 -19.21 -4.39
C ILE A 74 -10.91 -19.06 -2.86
N GLU A 75 -10.83 -20.18 -2.13
CA GLU A 75 -10.79 -20.18 -0.67
C GLU A 75 -9.43 -19.63 -0.17
N ILE A 76 -9.44 -18.71 0.79
CA ILE A 76 -8.24 -18.31 1.54
C ILE A 76 -8.42 -18.75 2.99
N VAL A 77 -7.50 -19.58 3.49
CA VAL A 77 -7.56 -20.13 4.85
C VAL A 77 -6.98 -19.15 5.85
N GLU A 78 -5.76 -18.68 5.62
CA GLU A 78 -5.05 -17.76 6.51
C GLU A 78 -4.47 -16.58 5.72
N ARG A 79 -4.54 -15.39 6.32
CA ARG A 79 -3.89 -14.18 5.80
C ARG A 79 -2.65 -13.90 6.64
N ILE A 80 -1.52 -13.76 5.97
CA ILE A 80 -0.23 -13.51 6.64
C ILE A 80 0.15 -12.06 6.42
N SER A 81 0.26 -11.30 7.51
CA SER A 81 0.81 -9.94 7.47
C SER A 81 2.33 -9.95 7.32
N ILE A 82 2.87 -8.88 6.73
CA ILE A 82 4.33 -8.71 6.65
C ILE A 82 4.85 -8.40 8.06
N PRO A 83 5.83 -9.17 8.58
CA PRO A 83 6.48 -8.87 9.86
C PRO A 83 7.06 -7.46 9.91
N GLU A 84 6.98 -6.79 11.05
CA GLU A 84 7.39 -5.38 11.19
C GLU A 84 8.89 -5.16 10.95
N ASP A 85 9.71 -6.13 11.32
CA ASP A 85 11.16 -6.14 11.09
C ASP A 85 11.55 -6.26 9.62
N LEU A 86 10.64 -6.74 8.77
CA LEU A 86 10.83 -6.83 7.32
C LEU A 86 10.30 -5.60 6.57
N ILE A 87 9.68 -4.64 7.26
CA ILE A 87 9.22 -3.38 6.66
C ILE A 87 10.37 -2.36 6.69
N PRO A 88 10.91 -1.93 5.53
CA PRO A 88 11.96 -0.92 5.49
C PRO A 88 11.51 0.38 6.15
N ALA A 89 12.43 1.10 6.80
CA ALA A 89 12.14 2.39 7.43
C ALA A 89 11.46 3.37 6.45
N ASP A 90 11.92 3.38 5.20
CA ASP A 90 11.41 4.22 4.12
C ASP A 90 9.96 3.91 3.73
N ALA A 91 9.48 2.70 4.04
CA ALA A 91 8.13 2.23 3.73
C ALA A 91 7.13 2.49 4.87
N GLN A 92 7.57 3.05 6.00
CA GLN A 92 6.70 3.27 7.16
C GLN A 92 5.55 4.24 6.87
N VAL A 93 5.80 5.32 6.11
CA VAL A 93 4.76 6.26 5.67
C VAL A 93 3.67 5.55 4.87
N GLU A 94 4.10 4.76 3.89
CA GLU A 94 3.21 3.98 3.03
C GLU A 94 2.43 2.93 3.83
N MET A 95 3.12 2.21 4.72
CA MET A 95 2.52 1.15 5.50
C MET A 95 1.44 1.69 6.44
N LYS A 96 1.71 2.78 7.16
CA LYS A 96 0.72 3.38 8.08
C LYS A 96 -0.48 3.94 7.32
N ALA A 97 -0.25 4.65 6.21
CA ALA A 97 -1.34 5.14 5.36
C ALA A 97 -2.23 3.98 4.87
N LYS A 98 -1.62 2.87 4.42
CA LYS A 98 -2.35 1.70 3.93
C LYS A 98 -3.10 0.95 5.03
N LYS A 99 -2.50 0.78 6.21
CA LYS A 99 -3.19 0.20 7.39
C LYS A 99 -4.44 1.02 7.74
N ALA A 100 -4.33 2.35 7.77
CA ALA A 100 -5.47 3.23 8.02
C ALA A 100 -6.56 3.14 6.92
N ALA A 101 -6.16 2.91 5.67
CA ALA A 101 -7.08 2.65 4.55
C ALA A 101 -7.66 1.22 4.51
N GLY A 102 -7.57 0.46 5.61
CA GLY A 102 -8.19 -0.86 5.74
C GLY A 102 -7.33 -2.01 5.20
N TYR A 103 -6.01 -1.86 5.12
CA TYR A 103 -5.15 -3.03 4.92
C TYR A 103 -5.16 -3.91 6.17
N TYR A 104 -5.21 -5.22 5.96
CA TYR A 104 -5.15 -6.21 7.02
C TYR A 104 -3.86 -6.10 7.82
N THR A 105 -4.03 -6.09 9.13
CA THR A 105 -2.98 -6.05 10.13
C THR A 105 -3.48 -6.83 11.33
N GLU A 106 -2.60 -7.60 11.96
CA GLU A 106 -2.91 -8.29 13.22
C GLU A 106 -2.79 -7.33 14.42
N GLY A 107 -2.03 -6.25 14.25
CA GLY A 107 -1.83 -5.20 15.25
C GLY A 107 -2.74 -3.98 15.07
N GLU A 108 -2.41 -2.89 15.76
CA GLU A 108 -3.21 -1.67 15.79
C GLU A 108 -3.31 -0.97 14.42
N VAL A 109 -4.49 -0.42 14.16
CA VAL A 109 -4.74 0.47 13.03
C VAL A 109 -4.36 1.90 13.46
N PRO A 110 -3.45 2.59 12.75
CA PRO A 110 -3.06 3.96 13.11
C PRO A 110 -4.25 4.91 13.06
N ASP A 111 -4.35 5.81 14.04
CA ASP A 111 -5.31 6.91 14.05
C ASP A 111 -4.78 8.15 13.30
N ASP A 112 -5.63 9.16 13.15
CA ASP A 112 -5.31 10.39 12.42
C ASP A 112 -4.13 11.16 13.02
N GLU A 113 -3.94 11.11 14.35
CA GLU A 113 -2.82 11.76 15.02
C GLU A 113 -1.49 11.08 14.68
N VAL A 114 -1.45 9.74 14.73
CA VAL A 114 -0.29 8.94 14.36
C VAL A 114 0.05 9.10 12.88
N LEU A 115 -0.96 9.21 12.01
CA LEU A 115 -0.75 9.47 10.59
C LEU A 115 -0.12 10.85 10.35
N ALA A 116 -0.61 11.89 11.03
CA ALA A 116 -0.11 13.25 10.86
C ALA A 116 1.35 13.42 11.33
N GLN A 117 1.76 12.68 12.36
CA GLN A 117 3.11 12.66 12.92
C GLN A 117 4.09 11.79 12.12
N THR A 118 3.60 10.90 11.26
CA THR A 118 4.45 10.01 10.48
C THR A 118 4.99 10.74 9.26
N ILE A 119 6.27 11.10 9.33
CA ILE A 119 7.00 11.81 8.28
C ILE A 119 8.13 10.90 7.77
N GLY A 120 8.24 10.78 6.45
CA GLY A 120 9.29 10.05 5.76
C GLY A 120 10.64 10.77 5.83
N ARG A 121 11.69 10.11 5.32
CA ARG A 121 13.05 10.65 5.33
C ARG A 121 13.13 12.03 4.65
N GLN A 122 13.71 13.01 5.34
CA GLN A 122 13.99 14.35 4.80
C GLN A 122 15.22 14.32 3.87
N TYR A 123 15.29 15.27 2.94
CA TYR A 123 16.49 15.49 2.12
C TYR A 123 17.61 16.07 3.00
N GLU A 124 18.81 15.50 2.95
CA GLU A 124 20.01 16.29 3.21
C GLU A 124 20.22 17.12 1.93
N GLU A 125 20.23 18.45 2.03
CA GLU A 125 20.71 19.26 0.92
C GLU A 125 22.17 18.88 0.70
N ASP A 126 22.47 18.25 -0.45
CA ASP A 126 23.84 18.20 -0.94
C ASP A 126 24.27 19.65 -1.20
N THR A 127 24.84 20.30 -0.19
CA THR A 127 25.57 21.55 -0.36
C THR A 127 26.80 21.25 -1.22
N GLU A 128 26.71 21.53 -2.52
CA GLU A 128 27.87 21.76 -3.39
C GLU A 128 28.65 23.00 -2.96
#